data_AF-A0A8J3EPP4-F1
#
_entry.id   AF-A0A8J3EPP4-F1
#
_cell.length_a   1.000
_cell.length_b   1.000
_cell.length_c   1.000
_cell.angle_alpha   90.00
_cell.angle_beta   90.00
_cell.angle_gamma   90.00
#
_symmetry.space_group_name_H-M   'P 1'
#
loop_
_entity.id
_entity.type
_entity.pdbx_description
1 polymer ?
#
loop_
_entity_poly.entity_id
_entity_poly.type
_entity_poly.pdbx_seq_one_letter_code
_entity_poly.pdbx_strand_id
1 'polypeptide(L)'
;MIRLLTIITLVFSLAACGGGEPDSAVPTDDQPAVDAPAEAGGETATDEGAQSGGRDYLNSEGQETGAMCGGLAGLTCANASDYCAFDEGQCWMPDAAGTCQPKPEMCTQQYEPVCGCDGETYGNACSAASAGVSIMSQGECAEGGEE
;
A
#
# COMPACT_ATOMS: atom_id res chain seq x y z
N MET A 1 32.33 -6.38 -46.94
CA MET A 1 33.49 -6.17 -46.05
C MET A 1 34.03 -4.78 -46.32
N ILE A 2 34.31 -3.99 -45.27
CA ILE A 2 34.62 -2.55 -45.30
C ILE A 2 33.36 -1.67 -45.35
N ARG A 3 32.71 -1.49 -44.21
CA ARG A 3 32.21 -0.20 -43.64
C ARG A 3 31.91 -0.38 -42.14
N LEU A 4 32.91 -0.93 -41.42
CA LEU A 4 32.91 -1.18 -39.98
C LEU A 4 34.05 -0.36 -39.31
N LEU A 5 34.21 0.92 -39.68
CA LEU A 5 35.36 1.72 -39.23
C LEU A 5 35.08 3.23 -39.11
N THR A 6 33.93 3.61 -38.54
CA THR A 6 33.66 5.03 -38.18
C THR A 6 33.06 5.18 -36.77
N ILE A 7 33.44 4.28 -35.85
CA ILE A 7 32.98 4.25 -34.44
C ILE A 7 33.95 4.99 -33.47
N ILE A 8 35.02 5.66 -33.92
CA ILE A 8 36.15 6.04 -33.02
C ILE A 8 36.54 7.54 -33.04
N THR A 9 35.62 8.53 -33.02
CA THR A 9 36.08 9.95 -32.84
C THR A 9 35.19 10.95 -32.08
N LEU A 10 34.06 10.61 -31.44
CA LEU A 10 33.30 11.63 -30.67
C LEU A 10 32.86 11.17 -29.28
N VAL A 11 33.81 10.58 -28.54
CA VAL A 11 33.74 10.47 -27.07
C VAL A 11 34.94 11.23 -26.50
N PHE A 12 34.91 12.57 -26.53
CA PHE A 12 35.86 13.40 -25.77
C PHE A 12 35.28 14.81 -25.59
N SER A 13 34.43 14.97 -24.58
CA SER A 13 34.23 16.24 -23.88
C SER A 13 34.16 15.93 -22.39
N LEU A 14 35.35 15.70 -21.86
CA LEU A 14 35.68 15.73 -20.44
C LEU A 14 35.74 17.19 -19.98
N ALA A 15 35.48 17.40 -18.68
CA ALA A 15 35.82 18.55 -17.83
C ALA A 15 34.72 19.58 -17.56
N ALA A 16 34.09 19.42 -16.39
CA ALA A 16 34.36 20.31 -15.25
C ALA A 16 33.95 19.64 -13.92
N CYS A 17 34.95 19.29 -13.10
CA CYS A 17 34.81 19.01 -11.68
C CYS A 17 35.05 20.29 -10.87
N GLY A 18 34.38 20.42 -9.73
CA GLY A 18 34.68 21.37 -8.65
C GLY A 18 33.49 22.30 -8.37
N GLY A 19 32.94 22.42 -7.17
CA GLY A 19 33.29 21.89 -5.84
C GLY A 19 32.59 22.80 -4.80
N GLY A 20 32.38 22.30 -3.58
CA GLY A 20 32.14 23.13 -2.40
C GLY A 20 30.78 22.99 -1.73
N GLU A 21 30.78 22.21 -0.65
CA GLU A 21 29.81 22.29 0.46
C GLU A 21 29.78 23.69 1.09
N PRO A 22 28.65 24.08 1.71
CA PRO A 22 28.72 24.24 3.15
C PRO A 22 27.52 23.63 3.91
N ASP A 23 27.84 22.66 4.76
CA ASP A 23 27.17 22.41 6.03
C ASP A 23 27.02 23.72 6.83
N SER A 24 25.78 24.11 7.15
CA SER A 24 25.42 24.78 8.41
C SER A 24 23.92 25.04 8.50
N ALA A 25 23.41 24.84 9.70
CA ALA A 25 22.07 25.18 10.20
C ALA A 25 20.97 24.11 10.01
N VAL A 26 21.11 23.02 10.78
CA VAL A 26 19.93 22.38 11.38
C VAL A 26 19.49 23.28 12.55
N PRO A 27 18.30 23.89 12.52
CA PRO A 27 17.71 24.47 13.72
C PRO A 27 17.27 23.35 14.66
N THR A 28 17.87 23.33 15.86
CA THR A 28 17.39 22.59 17.02
C THR A 28 16.09 23.21 17.53
N ASP A 29 15.11 22.34 17.77
CA ASP A 29 14.05 22.38 18.79
C ASP A 29 13.41 23.72 19.18
N ASP A 30 12.12 23.87 18.87
CA ASP A 30 11.13 24.37 19.84
C ASP A 30 9.72 23.98 19.34
N GLN A 31 9.31 22.73 19.58
CA GLN A 31 7.89 22.36 19.49
C GLN A 31 7.19 22.86 20.76
N PRO A 32 6.23 23.81 20.68
CA PRO A 32 5.35 24.05 21.79
C PRO A 32 4.50 22.81 22.01
N ALA A 33 4.59 22.27 23.22
CA ALA A 33 3.66 21.29 23.75
C ALA A 33 2.22 21.81 23.56
N VAL A 34 1.42 21.05 22.82
CA VAL A 34 -0.03 21.19 22.88
C VAL A 34 -0.58 19.90 23.46
N ASP A 35 -1.26 20.10 24.57
CA ASP A 35 -1.66 19.12 25.54
C ASP A 35 -2.58 18.03 24.98
N ALA A 36 -2.32 16.81 25.46
CA ALA A 36 -3.25 15.70 25.41
C ALA A 36 -4.57 16.06 26.13
N PRO A 37 -5.68 15.43 25.70
CA PRO A 37 -6.48 14.73 26.68
C PRO A 37 -6.31 13.23 26.50
N ALA A 38 -5.83 12.62 27.59
CA ALA A 38 -6.02 11.22 27.86
C ALA A 38 -7.52 10.94 27.95
N GLU A 39 -7.99 9.94 27.22
CA GLU A 39 -9.12 9.13 27.67
C GLU A 39 -8.70 7.67 27.54
N ALA A 40 -8.54 7.05 28.71
CA ALA A 40 -8.15 5.68 28.89
C ALA A 40 -9.36 4.75 28.62
N GLY A 41 -9.13 3.76 27.79
CA GLY A 41 -9.92 2.55 27.64
C GLY A 41 -9.18 1.72 26.59
N GLY A 42 -8.43 0.68 26.90
CA GLY A 42 -8.59 -0.27 27.99
C GLY A 42 -8.94 -1.61 27.39
N GLU A 43 -8.10 -2.13 26.50
CA GLU A 43 -8.06 -3.55 26.21
C GLU A 43 -6.61 -4.04 26.24
N THR A 44 -6.45 -5.06 27.07
CA THR A 44 -5.23 -5.74 27.42
C THR A 44 -4.49 -6.20 26.17
N ALA A 45 -3.34 -5.61 25.90
CA ALA A 45 -2.29 -6.22 25.09
C ALA A 45 -1.91 -7.54 25.74
N THR A 46 -2.45 -8.65 25.23
CA THR A 46 -1.73 -9.91 25.32
C THR A 46 -0.52 -9.75 24.42
N ASP A 47 0.63 -9.70 25.08
CA ASP A 47 1.99 -9.75 24.54
C ASP A 47 2.10 -10.70 23.35
N GLU A 48 1.97 -10.16 22.13
CA GLU A 48 2.59 -10.67 20.89
C GLU A 48 2.96 -9.45 20.02
N GLY A 49 4.03 -8.76 20.41
CA GLY A 49 4.91 -8.04 19.48
C GLY A 49 4.38 -6.79 18.76
N ALA A 50 4.22 -5.67 19.46
CA ALA A 50 4.32 -4.36 18.80
C ALA A 50 5.78 -4.13 18.36
N GLN A 51 6.11 -4.48 17.11
CA GLN A 51 7.41 -4.14 16.50
C GLN A 51 7.20 -3.22 15.30
N SER A 52 7.32 -1.93 15.60
CA SER A 52 7.56 -0.88 14.63
C SER A 52 8.81 -1.22 13.78
N GLY A 53 8.56 -1.56 12.52
CA GLY A 53 9.44 -1.44 11.36
C GLY A 53 10.96 -1.53 11.59
N GLY A 54 11.54 -2.68 11.30
CA GLY A 54 13.00 -2.84 11.28
C GLY A 54 13.49 -4.13 10.65
N ARG A 55 13.53 -4.20 9.32
CA ARG A 55 14.36 -5.10 8.46
C ARG A 55 14.80 -6.44 9.08
N ASP A 56 13.89 -7.41 9.15
CA ASP A 56 14.26 -8.82 9.23
C ASP A 56 13.88 -9.53 7.92
N TYR A 57 14.89 -9.70 7.07
CA TYR A 57 14.80 -10.48 5.87
C TYR A 57 14.63 -11.95 6.26
N LEU A 58 13.53 -12.57 5.83
CA LEU A 58 13.26 -14.02 5.85
C LEU A 58 12.59 -14.60 7.11
N ASN A 59 11.44 -14.05 7.52
CA ASN A 59 10.37 -14.93 7.96
C ASN A 59 9.07 -14.59 7.24
N SER A 60 8.46 -15.61 6.65
CA SER A 60 7.30 -15.56 5.77
C SER A 60 6.02 -15.39 6.59
N GLU A 61 5.99 -14.36 7.43
CA GLU A 61 4.84 -13.99 8.22
C GLU A 61 4.19 -12.86 7.43
N GLY A 62 2.95 -13.08 6.98
CA GLY A 62 2.23 -12.06 6.22
C GLY A 62 2.17 -10.74 7.00
N GLN A 63 1.79 -9.67 6.32
CA GLN A 63 1.74 -8.34 6.91
C GLN A 63 0.62 -8.26 7.95
N GLU A 64 0.92 -7.69 9.11
CA GLU A 64 -0.03 -7.56 10.22
C GLU A 64 -1.20 -6.62 9.86
N THR A 65 -2.28 -6.63 10.65
CA THR A 65 -3.40 -5.70 10.46
C THR A 65 -2.88 -4.25 10.51
N GLY A 66 -3.29 -3.43 9.55
CA GLY A 66 -2.84 -2.05 9.39
C GLY A 66 -1.51 -1.89 8.63
N ALA A 67 -0.80 -2.98 8.31
CA ALA A 67 0.39 -2.93 7.47
C ALA A 67 0.04 -2.85 5.97
N MET A 68 1.01 -2.46 5.16
CA MET A 68 0.86 -2.40 3.71
C MET A 68 0.75 -3.80 3.10
N CYS A 69 -0.06 -3.94 2.05
CA CYS A 69 -0.22 -5.17 1.30
C CYS A 69 -0.25 -4.88 -0.20
N GLY A 70 -0.13 -5.91 -1.03
CA GLY A 70 0.03 -5.79 -2.48
C GLY A 70 1.39 -5.21 -2.86
N GLY A 71 1.35 -4.26 -3.78
CA GLY A 71 2.51 -3.64 -4.42
C GLY A 71 3.30 -4.61 -5.30
N LEU A 72 4.39 -4.11 -5.88
CA LEU A 72 5.36 -4.91 -6.66
C LEU A 72 5.90 -6.13 -5.90
N ALA A 73 5.97 -6.04 -4.57
CA ALA A 73 6.45 -7.10 -3.71
C ALA A 73 5.41 -8.20 -3.45
N GLY A 74 4.14 -7.99 -3.83
CA GLY A 74 3.06 -8.96 -3.61
C GLY A 74 2.83 -9.28 -2.14
N LEU A 75 2.95 -8.28 -1.27
CA LEU A 75 2.83 -8.46 0.17
C LEU A 75 1.40 -8.91 0.54
N THR A 76 1.26 -10.04 1.23
CA THR A 76 -0.05 -10.56 1.65
C THR A 76 -0.28 -10.30 3.13
N CYS A 77 -1.53 -10.15 3.55
CA CYS A 77 -1.88 -10.06 4.97
C CYS A 77 -1.65 -11.39 5.69
N ALA A 78 -1.15 -11.34 6.94
CA ALA A 78 -0.89 -12.52 7.77
C ALA A 78 -2.18 -13.19 8.23
N ASN A 79 -3.14 -12.38 8.66
CA ASN A 79 -4.36 -12.88 9.26
C ASN A 79 -5.35 -13.33 8.18
N ALA A 80 -5.93 -14.52 8.33
CA ALA A 80 -7.01 -14.99 7.46
C ALA A 80 -8.28 -14.11 7.56
N SER A 81 -8.45 -13.44 8.69
CA SER A 81 -9.52 -12.47 8.94
C SER A 81 -9.24 -11.08 8.35
N ASP A 82 -8.08 -10.85 7.76
CA ASP A 82 -7.78 -9.60 7.07
C ASP A 82 -7.90 -9.77 5.56
N TYR A 83 -8.12 -8.67 4.86
CA TYR A 83 -8.03 -8.58 3.42
C TYR A 83 -7.16 -7.37 3.03
N CYS A 84 -6.61 -7.41 1.83
CA CYS A 84 -5.88 -6.28 1.31
C CYS A 84 -6.86 -5.25 0.75
N ALA A 85 -7.06 -4.16 1.48
CA ALA A 85 -7.92 -3.06 1.07
C ALA A 85 -7.14 -2.11 0.15
N PHE A 86 -7.37 -2.22 -1.15
CA PHE A 86 -6.88 -1.29 -2.15
C PHE A 86 -7.79 -0.06 -2.25
N ASP A 87 -7.23 1.05 -2.72
CA ASP A 87 -8.04 2.18 -3.16
C ASP A 87 -8.92 1.76 -4.35
N GLU A 88 -10.09 2.40 -4.46
CA GLU A 88 -11.07 2.10 -5.51
C GLU A 88 -10.43 2.15 -6.91
N GLY A 89 -10.69 1.13 -7.73
CA GLY A 89 -10.19 1.03 -9.09
C GLY A 89 -8.72 0.64 -9.23
N GLN A 90 -7.99 0.42 -8.13
CA GLN A 90 -6.56 0.08 -8.20
C GLN A 90 -6.27 -1.40 -8.45
N CYS A 91 -7.25 -2.30 -8.37
CA CYS A 91 -6.99 -3.75 -8.41
C CYS A 91 -6.33 -4.30 -9.68
N TRP A 92 -6.32 -3.54 -10.77
CA TRP A 92 -5.65 -3.89 -12.02
C TRP A 92 -4.26 -3.28 -12.18
N MET A 93 -3.86 -2.42 -11.24
CA MET A 93 -2.52 -1.85 -11.27
C MET A 93 -1.53 -2.88 -10.73
N PRO A 94 -0.45 -3.21 -11.48
CA PRO A 94 0.51 -4.22 -11.06
C PRO A 94 1.23 -3.85 -9.75
N ASP A 95 1.24 -2.56 -9.43
CA ASP A 95 1.93 -2.00 -8.27
C ASP A 95 0.92 -1.48 -7.23
N ALA A 96 -0.37 -1.84 -7.36
CA ALA A 96 -1.40 -1.44 -6.41
C ALA A 96 -1.03 -1.92 -5.02
N ALA A 97 -0.87 -0.97 -4.10
CA ALA A 97 -0.69 -1.25 -2.69
C ALA A 97 -1.96 -0.86 -1.94
N GLY A 98 -2.24 -1.60 -0.89
CA GLY A 98 -3.36 -1.38 0.01
C GLY A 98 -2.91 -1.49 1.46
N THR A 99 -3.88 -1.54 2.35
CA THR A 99 -3.65 -1.80 3.78
C THR A 99 -4.38 -3.06 4.20
N CYS A 100 -3.76 -3.90 5.01
CA CYS A 100 -4.42 -5.03 5.64
C CYS A 100 -5.52 -4.52 6.59
N GLN A 101 -6.77 -4.80 6.26
CA GLN A 101 -7.92 -4.38 7.04
C GLN A 101 -8.71 -5.62 7.47
N PRO A 102 -9.32 -5.61 8.67
CA PRO A 102 -10.14 -6.71 9.12
C PRO A 102 -11.40 -6.83 8.25
N LYS A 103 -11.77 -8.07 7.94
CA LYS A 103 -13.02 -8.42 7.27
C LYS A 103 -14.17 -8.20 8.24
N PRO A 104 -15.17 -7.38 7.90
CA PRO A 104 -16.36 -7.24 8.74
C PRO A 104 -17.15 -8.55 8.76
N GLU A 105 -17.53 -9.03 9.95
CA GLU A 105 -18.36 -10.23 10.11
C GLU A 105 -19.86 -9.95 9.94
N MET A 106 -20.26 -8.70 10.15
CA MET A 106 -21.65 -8.26 10.17
C MET A 106 -21.82 -7.06 9.24
N CYS A 107 -22.69 -7.21 8.25
CA CYS A 107 -23.03 -6.16 7.30
C CYS A 107 -24.51 -5.81 7.35
N THR A 108 -24.82 -4.55 7.06
CA THR A 108 -26.20 -4.13 6.85
C THR A 108 -26.73 -4.72 5.53
N GLN A 109 -28.06 -4.83 5.42
CA GLN A 109 -28.73 -5.26 4.18
C GLN A 109 -29.11 -4.07 3.28
N GLN A 110 -28.46 -2.93 3.46
CA GLN A 110 -28.65 -1.78 2.57
C GLN A 110 -28.07 -2.10 1.19
N TYR A 111 -28.87 -1.86 0.15
CA TYR A 111 -28.47 -2.15 -1.22
C TYR A 111 -27.86 -0.90 -1.86
N GLU A 112 -26.54 -0.88 -1.93
CA GLU A 112 -25.68 0.14 -2.53
C GLU A 112 -24.58 -0.61 -3.30
N PRO A 113 -24.89 -1.15 -4.47
CA PRO A 113 -24.06 -2.16 -5.10
C PRO A 113 -22.68 -1.63 -5.48
N VAL A 114 -21.69 -2.52 -5.43
CA VAL A 114 -20.31 -2.28 -5.83
C VAL A 114 -19.79 -3.43 -6.68
N CYS A 115 -18.88 -3.12 -7.61
CA CYS A 115 -18.19 -4.14 -8.38
C CYS A 115 -16.89 -4.49 -7.67
N GLY A 116 -16.75 -5.76 -7.29
CA GLY A 116 -15.55 -6.29 -6.68
C GLY A 116 -14.42 -6.46 -7.69
N CYS A 117 -13.20 -6.54 -7.19
CA CYS A 117 -12.02 -6.78 -8.02
C CYS A 117 -11.93 -8.19 -8.61
N ASP A 118 -12.78 -9.10 -8.12
CA ASP A 118 -13.06 -10.42 -8.68
C ASP A 118 -14.06 -10.38 -9.86
N GLY A 119 -14.63 -9.22 -10.16
CA GLY A 119 -15.67 -9.05 -11.18
C GLY A 119 -17.07 -9.47 -10.72
N GLU A 120 -17.27 -9.72 -9.42
CA GLU A 120 -18.57 -10.04 -8.85
C GLU A 120 -19.24 -8.78 -8.28
N THR A 121 -20.57 -8.71 -8.42
CA THR A 121 -21.35 -7.62 -7.83
C THR A 121 -21.72 -7.95 -6.38
N TYR A 122 -21.37 -7.05 -5.48
CA TYR A 122 -21.72 -7.13 -4.07
C TYR A 122 -22.83 -6.14 -3.75
N GLY A 123 -23.77 -6.53 -2.88
CA GLY A 123 -24.91 -5.68 -2.52
C GLY A 123 -24.53 -4.39 -1.79
N ASN A 124 -23.35 -4.36 -1.16
CA ASN A 124 -22.70 -3.16 -0.61
C ASN A 124 -21.20 -3.38 -0.35
N ALA A 125 -20.49 -2.28 -0.10
CA ALA A 125 -19.06 -2.27 0.23
C ALA A 125 -18.68 -3.18 1.41
N CYS A 126 -19.52 -3.25 2.45
CA CYS A 126 -19.26 -4.13 3.60
C CYS A 126 -19.26 -5.60 3.18
N SER A 127 -20.20 -5.99 2.32
CA SER A 127 -20.33 -7.36 1.85
C SER A 127 -19.17 -7.77 0.93
N ALA A 128 -18.61 -6.83 0.15
CA ALA A 128 -17.37 -7.04 -0.59
C ALA A 128 -16.17 -7.23 0.36
N ALA A 129 -16.03 -6.35 1.35
CA ALA A 129 -14.96 -6.44 2.34
C ALA A 129 -15.05 -7.73 3.19
N SER A 130 -16.25 -8.20 3.54
CA SER A 130 -16.43 -9.45 4.30
C SER A 130 -16.00 -10.69 3.50
N ALA A 131 -16.19 -10.66 2.18
CA ALA A 131 -15.64 -11.65 1.25
C ALA A 131 -14.11 -11.50 1.04
N GLY A 132 -13.53 -10.40 1.53
CA GLY A 132 -12.11 -10.07 1.36
C GLY A 132 -11.76 -9.46 0.01
N VAL A 133 -12.73 -8.81 -0.62
CA VAL A 133 -12.63 -8.28 -1.98
C VAL A 133 -12.62 -6.76 -1.93
N SER A 134 -11.58 -6.17 -2.54
CA SER A 134 -11.51 -4.73 -2.76
C SER A 134 -12.49 -4.28 -3.83
N ILE A 135 -12.84 -2.99 -3.80
CA ILE A 135 -13.82 -2.41 -4.72
C ILE A 135 -13.11 -1.92 -5.98
N MET A 136 -13.58 -2.37 -7.14
CA MET A 136 -13.14 -1.89 -8.44
C MET A 136 -13.87 -0.60 -8.81
N SER A 137 -15.18 -0.56 -8.63
CA SER A 137 -16.00 0.61 -8.95
C SER A 137 -17.30 0.61 -8.14
N GLN A 138 -17.87 1.80 -7.97
CA GLN A 138 -19.26 1.94 -7.53
C GLN A 138 -20.24 1.38 -8.55
N GLY A 139 -21.39 0.89 -8.07
CA GLY A 139 -22.43 0.27 -8.90
C GLY A 139 -22.18 -1.21 -9.14
N GLU A 140 -23.13 -1.88 -9.79
CA GLU A 140 -22.98 -3.28 -10.21
C GLU A 140 -21.88 -3.42 -11.27
N CYS A 141 -21.25 -4.58 -11.36
CA CYS A 141 -20.33 -4.88 -12.45
C CYS A 141 -21.05 -4.82 -13.80
N ALA A 142 -20.38 -4.31 -14.83
CA ALA A 142 -20.93 -4.34 -16.18
C ALA A 142 -21.16 -5.80 -16.61
N GLU A 143 -22.39 -6.13 -17.00
CA GLU A 143 -22.72 -7.42 -17.61
C GLU A 143 -22.03 -7.53 -18.98
N GLY A 144 -20.76 -7.89 -19.02
CA GLY A 144 -20.02 -8.08 -20.28
C GLY A 144 -18.55 -7.71 -20.32
N GLY A 145 -17.98 -7.12 -19.26
CA GLY A 145 -16.55 -6.80 -19.20
C GLY A 145 -16.09 -5.67 -20.13
N GLU A 146 -15.11 -4.90 -19.63
CA GLU A 146 -14.20 -4.03 -20.39
C GLU A 146 -14.82 -2.76 -21.00
N GLU A 147 -14.67 -1.62 -20.31
CA GLU A 147 -14.20 -0.37 -20.95
C GLU A 147 -13.25 0.40 -20.01
#